data_AF-A0A934TZE9-F1
#
_entry.id   AF-A0A934TZE9-F1
#
_cell.length_a   1.000
_cell.length_b   1.000
_cell.length_c   1.000
_cell.angle_alpha   90.00
_cell.angle_beta   90.00
_cell.angle_gamma   90.00
#
_symmetry.space_group_name_H-M   'P 1'
#
loop_
_entity.id
_entity.type
_entity.pdbx_description
1 polymer ?
#
loop_
_entity_poly.entity_id
_entity_poly.type
_entity_poly.pdbx_seq_one_letter_code
_entity_poly.pdbx_strand_id
1 'polypeptide(L)' 'VNPHRVLPTVIEFVDIAGLVKGASKGEGLGNKFLANIREVDAVIHVIRCFDDDNIVHVAGGVDPIFDK' A
#
# COMPACT_ATOMS: atom_id res chain seq x y z
N VAL A 1 -25.44 26.66 -16.39
CA VAL A 1 -24.26 26.82 -17.28
C VAL A 1 -23.87 25.42 -17.75
N ASN A 2 -23.71 25.18 -19.06
CA ASN A 2 -23.40 23.85 -19.60
C ASN A 2 -22.13 23.96 -20.48
N PRO A 3 -20.97 23.49 -20.00
CA PRO A 3 -19.70 23.74 -20.69
C PRO A 3 -19.56 22.86 -21.94
N HIS A 4 -18.92 23.40 -22.99
CA HIS A 4 -18.62 22.66 -24.21
C HIS A 4 -17.59 21.53 -24.02
N ARG A 5 -16.81 21.59 -22.94
CA ARG A 5 -15.80 20.58 -22.61
C ARG A 5 -15.57 20.55 -21.10
N VAL A 6 -15.48 19.34 -20.54
CA VAL A 6 -15.05 19.10 -19.16
C VAL A 6 -13.65 18.50 -19.22
N LEU A 7 -12.72 19.06 -18.43
CA LEU A 7 -11.37 18.56 -18.28
C LEU A 7 -11.19 18.08 -16.84
N PRO A 8 -11.03 16.78 -16.59
CA PRO A 8 -10.80 16.26 -15.24
C PRO A 8 -9.39 16.60 -14.76
N THR A 9 -9.23 16.62 -13.44
CA THR A 9 -7.89 16.63 -12.82
C THR A 9 -7.24 15.25 -12.92
N VAL A 10 -5.94 15.17 -12.68
CA VAL A 10 -5.15 13.93 -12.70
C VAL A 10 -4.51 13.73 -11.33
N ILE A 11 -4.46 12.47 -10.89
CA ILE A 11 -3.71 12.03 -9.70
C ILE A 11 -2.77 10.92 -10.17
N GLU A 12 -1.51 10.99 -9.76
CA GLU A 12 -0.50 9.96 -10.02
C GLU A 12 -0.44 8.98 -8.85
N PHE A 13 -0.35 7.69 -9.16
CA PHE A 13 -0.21 6.63 -8.17
C PHE A 13 1.09 5.88 -8.44
N VAL A 14 1.90 5.74 -7.40
CA VAL A 14 3.14 4.97 -7.44
C VAL A 14 2.93 3.69 -6.63
N ASP A 15 3.15 2.53 -7.26
CA ASP A 15 3.15 1.24 -6.56
C ASP A 15 4.49 1.07 -5.84
N ILE A 16 4.42 0.84 -4.52
CA ILE A 16 5.59 0.71 -3.67
C ILE A 16 5.85 -0.78 -3.46
N ALA A 17 6.99 -1.26 -3.95
CA ALA A 17 7.41 -2.66 -3.81
C ALA A 17 7.32 -3.15 -2.35
N GLY A 18 6.38 -4.04 -2.05
CA GLY A 18 6.07 -4.44 -0.67
C GLY A 18 7.24 -5.11 0.07
N LEU A 19 7.32 -4.87 1.39
CA LEU A 19 8.23 -5.61 2.27
C LEU A 19 7.53 -6.85 2.84
N VAL A 20 8.21 -7.99 2.78
CA VAL A 20 7.84 -9.17 3.57
C VAL A 20 8.37 -9.03 4.99
N LYS A 21 7.67 -9.61 5.98
CA LYS A 21 8.07 -9.63 7.40
C LYS A 21 9.53 -10.09 7.54
N GLY A 22 10.40 -9.22 8.05
CA GLY A 22 11.84 -9.50 8.23
C GLY A 22 12.76 -8.81 7.22
N ALA A 23 12.25 -8.23 6.13
CA ALA A 23 13.05 -7.53 5.13
C ALA A 23 13.73 -6.24 5.64
N SER A 24 13.34 -5.74 6.82
CA SER A 24 13.96 -4.61 7.52
C SER A 24 15.22 -4.97 8.34
N LYS A 25 15.57 -6.27 8.46
CA LYS A 25 16.65 -6.74 9.37
C LYS A 25 18.05 -6.83 8.74
N GLY A 26 18.28 -6.43 7.49
CA GLY A 26 19.66 -6.25 7.00
C GLY A 26 19.98 -6.46 5.53
N GLU A 27 19.04 -6.93 4.69
CA GLU A 27 19.35 -7.22 3.26
C GLU A 27 19.15 -6.03 2.31
N GLY A 28 18.92 -4.83 2.85
CA GLY A 28 18.80 -3.59 2.05
C GLY A 28 17.46 -3.37 1.34
N LEU A 29 16.59 -4.40 1.23
CA LEU A 29 15.24 -4.22 0.67
C LEU A 29 14.36 -3.30 1.54
N GLY A 30 14.46 -3.39 2.87
CA GLY A 30 13.80 -2.49 3.82
C GLY A 30 14.08 -1.00 3.56
N ASN A 31 15.33 -0.68 3.25
CA ASN A 31 15.73 0.71 3.02
C ASN A 31 15.23 1.24 1.67
N LYS A 32 15.12 0.39 0.64
CA LYS A 32 14.55 0.78 -0.66
C LYS A 32 13.06 1.07 -0.57
N PHE A 33 12.32 0.28 0.20
CA PHE A 33 10.91 0.55 0.49
C PHE A 33 10.71 1.89 1.20
N LEU A 34 11.51 2.15 2.25
CA LEU A 34 11.43 3.42 2.98
C LEU A 34 11.87 4.62 2.13
N ALA A 35 12.82 4.44 1.20
CA ALA A 35 13.18 5.47 0.24
C ALA A 35 12.01 5.81 -0.69
N ASN A 36 11.35 4.81 -1.28
CA ASN A 36 10.18 5.02 -2.15
C ASN A 36 9.02 5.73 -1.41
N ILE A 37 8.78 5.40 -0.13
CA ILE A 37 7.77 6.11 0.68
C ILE A 37 8.14 7.58 0.91
N ARG A 38 9.43 7.91 1.03
CA ARG A 38 9.87 9.30 1.24
C ARG A 38 9.75 10.17 -0.01
N GLU A 39 9.58 9.55 -1.18
CA GLU A 39 9.43 10.25 -2.46
C GLU A 39 7.97 10.58 -2.79
N VAL A 40 7.00 10.13 -1.98
CA VAL A 40 5.58 10.40 -2.17
C VAL A 40 5.01 11.34 -1.10
N ASP A 41 4.03 12.16 -1.47
CA ASP A 41 3.37 13.09 -0.56
C ASP A 41 2.30 12.43 0.34
N ALA A 42 1.80 11.25 -0.07
CA ALA A 42 0.78 10.50 0.63
C ALA A 42 0.96 8.99 0.46
N VAL A 43 0.55 8.22 1.47
CA VAL A 43 0.58 6.76 1.45
C VAL A 43 -0.84 6.23 1.54
N ILE A 44 -1.20 5.30 0.65
CA ILE A 44 -2.45 4.55 0.70
C ILE A 44 -2.16 3.21 1.35
N HIS A 45 -2.67 3.00 2.57
CA HIS A 45 -2.55 1.74 3.27
C HIS A 45 -3.70 0.82 2.86
N VAL A 46 -3.41 -0.20 2.05
CA VAL A 46 -4.40 -1.18 1.61
C VAL A 46 -4.54 -2.25 2.68
N ILE A 47 -5.73 -2.34 3.28
CA ILE A 47 -6.06 -3.31 4.33
C ILE A 47 -6.93 -4.43 3.75
N ARG A 48 -6.65 -5.67 4.15
CA ARG A 48 -7.49 -6.83 3.80
C ARG A 48 -8.73 -6.86 4.69
N CYS A 49 -9.90 -6.87 4.08
CA CYS A 49 -11.19 -6.94 4.80
C CYS A 49 -12.06 -8.12 4.33
N PHE A 50 -11.44 -9.21 3.86
CA PHE A 50 -12.13 -10.40 3.37
C PHE A 50 -11.39 -11.68 3.76
N ASP A 51 -12.14 -12.74 4.02
CA ASP A 51 -11.61 -14.07 4.28
C ASP A 51 -11.39 -14.85 2.98
N ASP A 52 -10.29 -15.61 2.92
CA ASP A 52 -9.93 -16.51 1.82
C ASP A 52 -9.00 -17.59 2.38
N ASP A 53 -9.43 -18.84 2.30
CA ASP A 53 -8.73 -20.02 2.82
C ASP A 53 -7.41 -20.31 2.08
N ASN A 54 -7.22 -19.76 0.88
CA ASN A 54 -5.98 -19.90 0.10
C ASN A 54 -4.90 -18.89 0.53
N ILE A 55 -5.23 -17.94 1.42
CA ILE A 55 -4.33 -16.84 1.78
C ILE A 55 -4.06 -16.88 3.29
N VAL A 56 -2.89 -17.42 3.65
CA VAL A 56 -2.43 -17.52 5.04
C VAL A 56 -2.21 -16.15 5.65
N HIS A 57 -2.97 -15.81 6.70
CA HIS A 57 -2.76 -14.59 7.46
C HIS A 57 -1.62 -14.76 8.46
N VAL A 58 -0.65 -13.86 8.44
CA VAL A 58 0.57 -13.94 9.29
C VAL A 58 0.27 -13.80 10.79
N ALA A 59 -0.92 -13.29 11.15
CA ALA A 59 -1.41 -13.14 12.52
C ALA A 59 -2.48 -14.17 12.92
N GLY A 60 -2.80 -15.16 12.06
CA GLY A 60 -3.75 -16.24 12.38
C GLY A 60 -5.23 -15.97 12.08
N GLY A 61 -5.57 -14.78 11.59
CA GLY A 61 -6.92 -14.41 11.11
C GLY A 61 -6.94 -12.97 10.58
N VAL A 62 -7.95 -12.61 9.78
CA VAL A 62 -8.10 -11.26 9.21
C VAL A 62 -8.67 -10.32 10.26
N ASP A 63 -7.91 -9.29 10.66
CA ASP A 63 -8.38 -8.22 11.56
C ASP A 63 -7.92 -6.84 11.03
N PRO A 64 -8.80 -6.10 10.34
CA PRO A 64 -8.47 -4.79 9.79
C PRO A 64 -8.03 -3.74 10.82
N ILE A 65 -8.43 -3.90 12.10
CA ILE A 65 -8.06 -2.96 13.17
C ILE A 65 -6.63 -3.22 13.62
N PHE A 66 -6.22 -4.49 13.70
CA PHE A 66 -4.86 -4.88 14.02
C PHE A 66 -3.88 -4.57 12.88
N ASP A 67 -4.35 -4.59 11.64
CA ASP A 67 -3.55 -4.29 10.45
C ASP A 67 -3.35 -2.79 10.19
N LYS A 68 -3.97 -1.89 10.99
CA LYS A 68 -3.79 -0.43 10.93
C LYS A 68 -2.43 0.03 11.48
#